data_AF-A0A212SV34-F1
#
_entry.id   AF-A0A212SV34-F1
#
_cell.length_a   1.000
_cell.length_b   1.000
_cell.length_c   1.000
_cell.angle_alpha   90.00
_cell.angle_beta   90.00
_cell.angle_gamma   90.00
#
_symmetry.space_group_name_H-M   'P 1'
#
loop_
_entity.id
_entity.type
_entity.pdbx_description
1 polymer ?
#
loop_
_entity_poly.entity_id
_entity_poly.type
_entity_poly.pdbx_seq_one_letter_code
_entity_poly.pdbx_strand_id
1 'polypeptide(L)'
;MGFIEGKSVSPFDTPRPKNFNEIRLGEHYWLTSLQIEGYQPPSLPTLGPEILKLFRGSSTTESRVANDGVVYLCPNAMIFGNELDAILVRPKIEMPDVMTLFDSYFAASDITTQYSDKGKFFNDTVSRFGGLDELGAFVKAKATRSVLDKFMQTGKNADDGVFYVRTDQRAYLDLDAFAASVGSREAAANLVDELLTKDVLQRGYILKCERCSLSSWYGLDALSSMFTCNRCSFRQQFTQKHWKNGMVEPQWCYKLAETVYQFYEKNSHLTAQVLYKLKSQSISAFHYAPEIDLLNFSKPGQSREMDVACILDGQIIFGECKTETLKLKDAEKFEALVRKPLRNPARIVFATTQNVSEEFKERMSQLPNAELMVRSDLYDD
;
A
#
# COMPACT_ATOMS: atom_id res chain seq x y z
N MET A 1 -0.95 -19.74 19.72
CA MET A 1 0.38 -19.14 19.91
C MET A 1 0.25 -17.63 19.72
N GLY A 2 0.87 -16.81 20.57
CA GLY A 2 0.89 -15.35 20.40
C GLY A 2 2.15 -14.88 19.69
N PHE A 3 2.05 -13.75 18.98
CA PHE A 3 3.16 -13.08 18.30
C PHE A 3 3.29 -11.64 18.79
N ILE A 4 4.53 -11.16 18.92
CA ILE A 4 4.88 -9.76 19.19
C ILE A 4 5.86 -9.34 18.10
N GLU A 5 5.52 -8.29 17.34
CA GLU A 5 6.37 -7.77 16.24
C GLU A 5 6.81 -8.87 15.26
N GLY A 6 5.87 -9.74 14.87
CA GLY A 6 6.13 -10.85 13.95
C GLY A 6 6.87 -12.05 14.56
N LYS A 7 7.23 -12.02 15.86
CA LYS A 7 7.97 -13.11 16.52
C LYS A 7 7.11 -13.87 17.51
N SER A 8 7.21 -15.21 17.49
CA SER A 8 6.51 -16.07 18.43
C SER A 8 6.99 -15.81 19.87
N VAL A 9 6.05 -15.61 20.81
CA VAL A 9 6.36 -15.39 22.24
C VAL A 9 7.03 -16.61 22.90
N SER A 10 6.70 -17.80 22.41
CA SER A 10 7.28 -19.07 22.84
C SER A 10 7.53 -19.98 21.64
N PRO A 11 8.43 -20.97 21.74
CA PRO A 11 8.59 -21.98 20.71
C PRO A 11 7.28 -22.74 20.43
N PHE A 12 7.10 -23.17 19.19
CA PHE A 12 5.95 -23.98 18.80
C PHE A 12 6.08 -25.40 19.32
N ASP A 13 5.06 -25.86 20.03
CA ASP A 13 4.98 -27.25 20.49
C ASP A 13 4.53 -28.15 19.33
N THR A 14 5.51 -28.78 18.68
CA THR A 14 5.26 -29.74 17.60
C THR A 14 4.39 -30.89 18.11
N PRO A 15 3.25 -31.18 17.44
CA PRO A 15 2.42 -32.32 17.81
C PRO A 15 3.20 -33.63 17.76
N ARG A 16 3.10 -34.41 18.85
CA ARG A 16 3.60 -35.78 18.90
C ARG A 16 2.71 -36.70 18.05
N PRO A 17 3.27 -37.49 17.13
CA PRO A 17 2.45 -38.46 16.41
C PRO A 17 1.97 -39.58 17.35
N LYS A 18 0.63 -39.79 17.39
CA LYS A 18 -0.08 -40.52 18.46
C LYS A 18 0.20 -42.02 18.54
N ASN A 19 0.65 -42.63 17.44
CA ASN A 19 0.82 -44.08 17.35
C ASN A 19 2.28 -44.55 17.52
N PHE A 20 3.20 -43.63 17.84
CA PHE A 20 4.59 -43.98 18.14
C PHE A 20 4.82 -44.08 19.63
N ASN A 21 5.01 -45.32 20.10
CA ASN A 21 5.44 -45.61 21.47
C ASN A 21 6.95 -45.36 21.64
N GLU A 22 7.72 -45.53 20.55
CA GLU A 22 9.16 -45.28 20.46
C GLU A 22 9.46 -44.70 19.06
N ILE A 23 10.38 -43.73 18.95
CA ILE A 23 10.85 -43.21 17.65
C ILE A 23 12.26 -43.71 17.42
N ARG A 24 12.40 -44.60 16.44
CA ARG A 24 13.69 -45.09 15.94
C ARG A 24 14.26 -44.10 14.95
N LEU A 25 15.39 -43.52 15.31
CA LEU A 25 16.11 -42.56 14.48
C LEU A 25 16.64 -43.23 13.22
N GLY A 26 16.53 -42.54 12.07
CA GLY A 26 16.86 -43.09 10.75
C GLY A 26 15.74 -43.91 10.09
N GLU A 27 14.81 -44.46 10.87
CA GLU A 27 13.62 -45.17 10.36
C GLU A 27 12.38 -44.27 10.36
N HIS A 28 12.30 -43.31 11.28
CA HIS A 28 11.15 -42.44 11.46
C HIS A 28 11.51 -40.97 11.26
N TYR A 29 10.84 -40.35 10.29
CA TYR A 29 10.84 -38.92 10.07
C TYR A 29 9.43 -38.51 9.62
N TRP A 30 9.05 -37.29 9.95
CA TRP A 30 7.81 -36.70 9.48
C TRP A 30 8.01 -35.22 9.20
N LEU A 31 7.09 -34.67 8.41
CA LEU A 31 7.02 -33.25 8.14
C LEU A 31 5.90 -32.65 8.99
N THR A 32 6.18 -31.52 9.62
CA THR A 32 5.16 -30.71 10.27
C THR A 32 4.90 -29.48 9.42
N SER A 33 3.63 -29.27 9.03
CA SER A 33 3.18 -28.09 8.28
C SER A 33 2.48 -27.13 9.23
N LEU A 34 2.88 -25.86 9.21
CA LEU A 34 2.33 -24.79 10.03
C LEU A 34 1.59 -23.77 9.16
N GLN A 35 0.29 -23.64 9.42
CA GLN A 35 -0.52 -22.55 8.90
C GLN A 35 -0.58 -21.44 9.93
N ILE A 36 -0.29 -20.22 9.47
CA ILE A 36 -0.40 -19.01 10.28
C ILE A 36 -1.51 -18.16 9.67
N GLU A 37 -2.55 -17.91 10.45
CA GLU A 37 -3.70 -17.12 10.01
C GLU A 37 -3.25 -15.74 9.52
N GLY A 38 -3.70 -15.35 8.33
CA GLY A 38 -3.32 -14.08 7.69
C GLY A 38 -1.88 -14.00 7.20
N TYR A 39 -1.10 -15.08 7.25
CA TYR A 39 0.30 -15.07 6.82
C TYR A 39 0.67 -16.27 5.93
N GLN A 40 0.81 -16.00 4.64
CA GLN A 40 1.31 -16.96 3.65
C GLN A 40 2.44 -16.34 2.80
N PRO A 41 3.71 -16.61 3.13
CA PRO A 41 4.85 -16.10 2.38
C PRO A 41 5.01 -16.85 1.04
N PRO A 42 5.77 -16.30 0.08
CA PRO A 42 6.01 -16.99 -1.18
C PRO A 42 6.90 -18.21 -0.99
N SER A 43 6.73 -19.21 -1.85
CA SER A 43 7.55 -20.43 -1.85
C SER A 43 8.96 -20.16 -2.38
N LEU A 44 9.81 -19.53 -1.57
CA LEU A 44 11.22 -19.28 -1.86
C LEU A 44 12.12 -20.20 -1.02
N PRO A 45 13.21 -20.75 -1.59
CA PRO A 45 14.08 -21.69 -0.87
C PRO A 45 14.68 -21.13 0.43
N THR A 46 14.93 -19.82 0.49
CA THR A 46 15.59 -19.15 1.62
C THR A 46 14.66 -18.84 2.78
N LEU A 47 13.35 -18.77 2.55
CA LEU A 47 12.40 -18.29 3.55
C LEU A 47 12.09 -19.31 4.66
N GLY A 48 12.16 -20.61 4.37
CA GLY A 48 11.91 -21.66 5.36
C GLY A 48 12.79 -21.49 6.62
N PRO A 49 14.12 -21.50 6.47
CA PRO A 49 15.05 -21.28 7.59
C PRO A 49 15.01 -19.87 8.18
N GLU A 50 14.60 -18.88 7.38
CA GLU A 50 14.43 -17.51 7.86
C GLU A 50 13.23 -17.42 8.81
N ILE A 51 12.13 -18.11 8.50
CA ILE A 51 10.91 -18.10 9.29
C ILE A 51 11.02 -19.02 10.50
N LEU A 52 11.47 -20.25 10.28
CA LEU A 52 11.59 -21.26 11.32
C LEU A 52 13.04 -21.26 11.80
N LYS A 53 13.29 -20.57 12.92
CA LYS A 53 14.62 -20.49 13.55
C LYS A 53 14.97 -21.81 14.26
N LEU A 54 15.15 -22.87 13.47
CA LEU A 54 15.36 -24.25 13.86
C LEU A 54 16.83 -24.46 14.25
N PHE A 55 17.24 -24.01 15.44
CA PHE A 55 18.63 -24.06 15.92
C PHE A 55 19.66 -23.30 15.05
N ARG A 56 20.86 -23.03 15.60
CA ARG A 56 21.93 -22.33 14.85
C ARG A 56 22.43 -23.22 13.73
N GLY A 57 22.21 -22.80 12.48
CA GLY A 57 22.72 -23.50 11.29
C GLY A 57 21.70 -24.38 10.55
N SER A 58 20.39 -24.22 10.82
CA SER A 58 19.36 -24.91 10.04
C SER A 58 19.50 -24.63 8.55
N SER A 59 19.42 -25.71 7.77
CA SER A 59 19.59 -25.65 6.33
C SER A 59 18.24 -25.63 5.60
N THR A 60 18.26 -25.27 4.32
CA THR A 60 17.08 -25.29 3.43
C THR A 60 16.52 -26.70 3.20
N THR A 61 17.20 -27.76 3.66
CA THR A 61 16.70 -29.14 3.59
C THR A 61 15.81 -29.51 4.78
N GLU A 62 15.88 -28.74 5.87
CA GLU A 62 15.14 -29.01 7.11
C GLU A 62 13.87 -28.16 7.22
N SER A 63 13.74 -27.11 6.42
CA SER A 63 12.53 -26.29 6.34
C SER A 63 12.32 -25.63 4.98
N ARG A 64 11.06 -25.42 4.63
CA ARG A 64 10.64 -24.76 3.38
C ARG A 64 9.29 -24.10 3.54
N VAL A 65 8.97 -23.18 2.64
CA VAL A 65 7.60 -22.68 2.47
C VAL A 65 6.90 -23.53 1.42
N ALA A 66 5.77 -24.15 1.78
CA ALA A 66 4.90 -24.93 0.91
C ALA A 66 3.60 -24.16 0.62
N ASN A 67 2.74 -24.72 -0.23
CA ASN A 67 1.47 -24.09 -0.61
C ASN A 67 0.47 -24.02 0.56
N ASP A 68 0.63 -24.88 1.56
CA ASP A 68 -0.26 -25.05 2.70
C ASP A 68 0.36 -24.54 4.01
N GLY A 69 1.50 -23.84 3.97
CA GLY A 69 2.17 -23.30 5.15
C GLY A 69 3.68 -23.46 5.16
N VAL A 70 4.28 -23.18 6.32
CA VAL A 70 5.72 -23.37 6.53
C VAL A 70 5.98 -24.76 7.07
N VAL A 71 6.83 -25.52 6.40
CA VAL A 71 7.06 -26.94 6.65
C VAL A 71 8.45 -27.14 7.21
N TYR A 72 8.59 -28.01 8.22
CA TYR A 72 9.88 -28.45 8.72
C TYR A 72 9.93 -29.94 9.02
N LEU A 73 11.15 -30.48 8.99
CA LEU A 73 11.47 -31.86 9.31
C LEU A 73 11.50 -32.08 10.82
N CYS A 74 10.98 -33.23 11.25
CA CYS A 74 11.05 -33.70 12.62
C CYS A 74 11.28 -35.23 12.61
N PRO A 75 12.04 -35.83 13.55
CA PRO A 75 12.74 -35.22 14.68
C PRO A 75 14.00 -34.42 14.28
N ASN A 76 14.62 -33.72 15.24
CA ASN A 76 15.88 -32.99 15.03
C ASN A 76 17.01 -33.97 14.59
N ALA A 77 17.89 -33.55 13.67
CA ALA A 77 19.01 -34.36 13.21
C ALA A 77 20.15 -34.52 14.26
N MET A 78 20.27 -33.61 15.23
CA MET A 78 21.23 -33.72 16.34
C MET A 78 20.54 -34.15 17.64
N ILE A 79 20.90 -35.33 18.18
CA ILE A 79 20.20 -35.93 19.33
C ILE A 79 21.17 -36.42 20.41
N PHE A 80 20.78 -36.15 21.67
CA PHE A 80 21.31 -36.80 22.87
C PHE A 80 20.14 -37.40 23.69
N GLY A 81 19.79 -38.67 23.44
CA GLY A 81 18.77 -39.41 24.22
C GLY A 81 17.65 -40.04 23.38
N ASN A 82 16.86 -40.92 24.00
CA ASN A 82 15.78 -41.70 23.35
C ASN A 82 14.37 -41.21 23.74
N GLU A 83 14.26 -40.14 24.53
CA GLU A 83 12.97 -39.60 24.94
C GLU A 83 12.36 -38.75 23.83
N LEU A 84 11.07 -38.96 23.56
CA LEU A 84 10.42 -38.32 22.43
C LEU A 84 10.45 -36.79 22.51
N ASP A 85 10.14 -36.25 23.68
CA ASP A 85 10.06 -34.81 23.89
C ASP A 85 11.43 -34.14 23.76
N ALA A 86 12.52 -34.90 23.91
CA ALA A 86 13.89 -34.40 23.73
C ALA A 86 14.28 -34.31 22.24
N ILE A 87 13.61 -35.03 21.35
CA ILE A 87 13.91 -35.08 19.91
C ILE A 87 12.89 -34.31 19.05
N LEU A 88 11.77 -33.88 19.65
CA LEU A 88 10.81 -33.00 18.99
C LEU A 88 11.44 -31.64 18.69
N VAL A 89 11.32 -31.24 17.43
CA VAL A 89 11.69 -29.90 16.99
C VAL A 89 10.69 -28.91 17.57
N ARG A 90 11.14 -27.82 18.19
CA ARG A 90 10.25 -26.75 18.70
C ARG A 90 10.70 -25.40 18.13
N PRO A 91 10.25 -25.01 16.92
CA PRO A 91 10.76 -23.81 16.27
C PRO A 91 10.33 -22.55 17.01
N LYS A 92 11.22 -21.56 17.09
CA LYS A 92 10.77 -20.17 17.17
C LYS A 92 10.39 -19.70 15.77
N ILE A 93 9.26 -19.02 15.67
CA ILE A 93 8.72 -18.52 14.40
C ILE A 93 8.99 -17.02 14.35
N GLU A 94 9.62 -16.55 13.28
CA GLU A 94 9.73 -15.14 12.94
C GLU A 94 9.05 -14.93 11.59
N MET A 95 8.15 -13.97 11.49
CA MET A 95 7.45 -13.62 10.26
C MET A 95 8.12 -12.39 9.66
N PRO A 96 8.96 -12.54 8.63
CA PRO A 96 9.48 -11.40 7.88
C PRO A 96 8.36 -10.48 7.41
N ASP A 97 8.61 -9.17 7.49
CA ASP A 97 7.72 -8.19 6.90
C ASP A 97 7.75 -8.26 5.37
N VAL A 98 6.79 -7.59 4.74
CA VAL A 98 6.59 -7.66 3.28
C VAL A 98 7.81 -7.19 2.49
N MET A 99 8.55 -6.19 2.98
CA MET A 99 9.75 -5.68 2.31
C MET A 99 10.86 -6.72 2.37
N THR A 100 11.05 -7.36 3.53
CA THR A 100 11.99 -8.46 3.71
C THR A 100 11.65 -9.65 2.81
N LEU A 101 10.36 -9.96 2.62
CA LEU A 101 9.92 -10.99 1.68
C LEU A 101 10.30 -10.65 0.23
N PHE A 102 10.17 -9.38 -0.18
CA PHE A 102 10.58 -8.95 -1.52
C PHE A 102 12.10 -8.90 -1.68
N ASP A 103 12.86 -8.48 -0.67
CA ASP A 103 14.33 -8.55 -0.70
C ASP A 103 14.79 -10.01 -0.85
N SER A 104 14.17 -10.95 -0.12
CA SER A 104 14.42 -12.38 -0.27
C SER A 104 14.08 -12.91 -1.68
N TYR A 105 13.05 -12.38 -2.33
CA TYR A 105 12.75 -12.70 -3.73
C TYR A 105 13.83 -12.20 -4.68
N PHE A 106 14.33 -10.98 -4.47
CA PHE A 106 15.27 -10.31 -5.36
C PHE A 106 16.76 -10.65 -5.09
N ALA A 107 17.06 -11.33 -3.99
CA ALA A 107 18.42 -11.60 -3.51
C ALA A 107 19.36 -12.20 -4.58
N ALA A 108 18.88 -13.10 -5.43
CA ALA A 108 19.70 -13.73 -6.48
C ALA A 108 20.12 -12.79 -7.62
N SER A 109 19.56 -11.58 -7.68
CA SER A 109 19.82 -10.58 -8.73
C SER A 109 20.46 -9.29 -8.22
N ASP A 110 20.94 -9.25 -6.97
CA ASP A 110 21.55 -8.06 -6.34
C ASP A 110 20.66 -6.80 -6.41
N ILE A 111 19.35 -7.03 -6.38
CA ILE A 111 18.33 -5.98 -6.35
C ILE A 111 17.85 -5.85 -4.91
N THR A 112 17.85 -4.63 -4.40
CA THR A 112 17.27 -4.29 -3.10
C THR A 112 16.01 -3.47 -3.30
N THR A 113 15.09 -3.59 -2.34
CA THR A 113 13.81 -2.91 -2.41
C THR A 113 13.69 -1.83 -1.33
N GLN A 114 13.02 -0.74 -1.66
CA GLN A 114 12.64 0.29 -0.69
C GLN A 114 11.35 0.96 -1.14
N TYR A 115 10.62 1.61 -0.23
CA TYR A 115 9.51 2.46 -0.64
C TYR A 115 10.01 3.68 -1.40
N SER A 116 9.40 3.96 -2.56
CA SER A 116 9.56 5.26 -3.22
C SER A 116 8.88 6.35 -2.38
N ASP A 117 9.10 7.62 -2.70
CA ASP A 117 8.36 8.72 -2.05
C ASP A 117 6.84 8.58 -2.27
N LYS A 118 6.47 8.01 -3.42
CA LYS A 118 5.11 7.67 -3.81
C LYS A 118 4.53 6.58 -2.90
N GLY A 119 5.30 5.49 -2.66
CA GLY A 119 4.96 4.44 -1.70
C GLY A 119 4.80 4.95 -0.25
N LYS A 120 5.62 5.92 0.18
CA LYS A 120 5.45 6.54 1.51
C LYS A 120 4.12 7.29 1.64
N PHE A 121 3.75 8.08 0.63
CA PHE A 121 2.46 8.78 0.60
C PHE A 121 1.27 7.80 0.55
N PHE A 122 1.42 6.71 -0.20
CA PHE A 122 0.46 5.62 -0.22
C PHE A 122 0.23 5.04 1.17
N ASN A 123 1.29 4.62 1.87
CA ASN A 123 1.18 3.97 3.16
C ASN A 123 0.58 4.90 4.23
N ASP A 124 0.96 6.18 4.25
CA ASP A 124 0.35 7.15 5.17
C ASP A 124 -1.14 7.38 4.83
N THR A 125 -1.50 7.42 3.55
CA THR A 125 -2.90 7.54 3.12
C THR A 125 -3.72 6.32 3.55
N VAL A 126 -3.24 5.10 3.33
CA VAL A 126 -3.91 3.88 3.80
C VAL A 126 -4.13 3.92 5.31
N SER A 127 -3.10 4.29 6.06
CA SER A 127 -3.16 4.39 7.53
C SER A 127 -4.27 5.34 7.98
N ARG A 128 -4.37 6.54 7.37
CA ARG A 128 -5.43 7.52 7.66
C ARG A 128 -6.83 6.98 7.37
N PHE A 129 -6.99 6.27 6.25
CA PHE A 129 -8.30 5.72 5.89
C PHE A 129 -8.76 4.55 6.77
N GLY A 130 -7.84 3.93 7.51
CA GLY A 130 -8.07 2.78 8.38
C GLY A 130 -7.67 1.44 7.78
N GLY A 131 -7.20 1.42 6.54
CA GLY A 131 -6.87 0.20 5.82
C GLY A 131 -7.05 0.32 4.30
N LEU A 132 -6.54 -0.68 3.59
CA LEU A 132 -6.66 -0.75 2.13
C LEU A 132 -8.12 -0.95 1.68
N ASP A 133 -8.96 -1.59 2.50
CA ASP A 133 -10.35 -1.87 2.14
C ASP A 133 -11.18 -0.59 2.16
N GLU A 134 -11.02 0.23 3.19
CA GLU A 134 -11.67 1.52 3.36
C GLU A 134 -11.23 2.51 2.29
N LEU A 135 -9.91 2.62 2.05
CA LEU A 135 -9.38 3.44 0.96
C LEU A 135 -9.86 2.94 -0.41
N GLY A 136 -9.83 1.63 -0.62
CA GLY A 136 -10.28 0.97 -1.82
C GLY A 136 -11.73 1.29 -2.13
N ALA A 137 -12.64 1.04 -1.19
CA ALA A 137 -14.05 1.36 -1.32
C ALA A 137 -14.30 2.86 -1.58
N PHE A 138 -13.59 3.73 -0.85
CA PHE A 138 -13.71 5.18 -1.01
C PHE A 138 -13.33 5.66 -2.41
N VAL A 139 -12.22 5.17 -2.97
CA VAL A 139 -11.76 5.56 -4.31
C VAL A 139 -12.57 4.88 -5.42
N LYS A 140 -13.12 3.68 -5.17
CA LYS A 140 -13.92 2.92 -6.13
C LYS A 140 -15.22 3.62 -6.49
N ALA A 141 -15.92 4.14 -5.47
CA ALA A 141 -17.20 4.81 -5.65
C ALA A 141 -17.04 6.21 -6.28
N LYS A 142 -17.83 6.49 -7.33
CA LYS A 142 -17.77 7.75 -8.09
C LYS A 142 -18.03 8.99 -7.21
N ALA A 143 -19.00 8.89 -6.30
CA ALA A 143 -19.41 10.01 -5.43
C ALA A 143 -18.23 10.50 -4.57
N THR A 144 -17.59 9.61 -3.83
CA THR A 144 -16.44 9.90 -2.96
C THR A 144 -15.18 10.22 -3.74
N ARG A 145 -14.88 9.50 -4.83
CA ARG A 145 -13.76 9.82 -5.72
C ARG A 145 -13.86 11.25 -6.28
N SER A 146 -15.06 11.69 -6.67
CA SER A 146 -15.25 13.03 -7.24
C SER A 146 -14.91 14.16 -6.25
N VAL A 147 -14.92 13.89 -4.94
CA VAL A 147 -14.43 14.84 -3.93
C VAL A 147 -12.92 15.04 -4.08
N LEU A 148 -12.15 13.96 -4.25
CA LEU A 148 -10.71 14.05 -4.48
C LEU A 148 -10.39 14.72 -5.81
N ASP A 149 -11.17 14.45 -6.87
CA ASP A 149 -11.04 15.13 -8.16
C ASP A 149 -11.18 16.65 -8.03
N LYS A 150 -12.11 17.13 -7.18
CA LYS A 150 -12.30 18.57 -6.92
C LYS A 150 -11.09 19.22 -6.24
N PHE A 151 -10.36 18.51 -5.37
CA PHE A 151 -9.12 19.02 -4.79
C PHE A 151 -8.00 19.20 -5.82
N MET A 152 -8.08 18.54 -6.98
CA MET A 152 -7.13 18.69 -8.08
C MET A 152 -7.51 19.80 -9.08
N GLN A 153 -8.68 20.43 -8.91
CA GLN A 153 -9.13 21.47 -9.83
C GLN A 153 -8.26 22.73 -9.72
N THR A 154 -8.11 23.41 -10.86
CA THR A 154 -7.41 24.70 -10.95
C THR A 154 -8.40 25.81 -11.22
N GLY A 155 -8.03 27.06 -10.90
CA GLY A 155 -8.94 28.21 -10.95
C GLY A 155 -9.54 28.57 -12.32
N LYS A 156 -9.25 27.83 -13.40
CA LYS A 156 -9.95 27.98 -14.69
C LYS A 156 -11.20 27.09 -14.80
N ASN A 157 -11.25 26.00 -14.03
CA ASN A 157 -12.28 24.95 -14.08
C ASN A 157 -12.82 24.65 -12.68
N ALA A 158 -12.83 25.64 -11.79
CA ALA A 158 -13.27 25.45 -10.41
C ALA A 158 -14.80 25.45 -10.36
N ASP A 159 -15.37 24.36 -9.88
CA ASP A 159 -16.80 24.26 -9.60
C ASP A 159 -17.21 25.21 -8.45
N ASP A 160 -18.51 25.39 -8.26
CA ASP A 160 -19.04 26.08 -7.09
C ASP A 160 -18.58 25.38 -5.80
N GLY A 161 -18.19 26.20 -4.81
CA GLY A 161 -17.61 25.73 -3.54
C GLY A 161 -16.13 25.34 -3.61
N VAL A 162 -15.49 25.44 -4.78
CA VAL A 162 -14.06 25.16 -4.96
C VAL A 162 -13.24 26.44 -4.97
N PHE A 163 -12.39 26.60 -3.96
CA PHE A 163 -11.55 27.78 -3.77
C PHE A 163 -10.11 27.51 -4.19
N TYR A 164 -9.74 27.87 -5.41
CA TYR A 164 -8.34 27.82 -5.83
C TYR A 164 -7.53 28.98 -5.24
N VAL A 165 -6.42 28.67 -4.56
CA VAL A 165 -5.45 29.64 -4.03
C VAL A 165 -4.17 29.55 -4.84
N ARG A 166 -3.94 30.56 -5.69
CA ARG A 166 -2.82 30.57 -6.66
C ARG A 166 -1.44 30.49 -6.03
N THR A 167 -1.26 31.02 -4.83
CA THR A 167 0.04 31.02 -4.15
C THR A 167 0.42 29.65 -3.63
N ASP A 168 -0.58 28.85 -3.29
CA ASP A 168 -0.40 27.51 -2.75
C ASP A 168 -0.52 26.46 -3.88
N GLN A 169 -0.95 26.90 -5.07
CA GLN A 169 -1.29 26.08 -6.23
C GLN A 169 -2.27 24.94 -5.91
N ARG A 170 -3.24 25.22 -5.03
CA ARG A 170 -4.18 24.22 -4.49
C ARG A 170 -5.61 24.69 -4.49
N ALA A 171 -6.51 23.72 -4.63
CA ALA A 171 -7.93 23.89 -4.34
C ALA A 171 -8.23 23.51 -2.89
N TYR A 172 -9.23 24.19 -2.34
CA TYR A 172 -9.82 23.95 -1.04
C TYR A 172 -11.33 23.88 -1.25
N LEU A 173 -12.03 23.05 -0.49
CA LEU A 173 -13.45 22.80 -0.69
C LEU A 173 -14.25 23.34 0.48
N ASP A 174 -15.42 23.93 0.24
CA ASP A 174 -16.45 24.09 1.28
C ASP A 174 -17.42 22.91 1.30
N LEU A 175 -18.38 22.93 2.22
CA LEU A 175 -19.39 21.88 2.35
C LEU A 175 -20.26 21.72 1.09
N ASP A 176 -20.50 22.79 0.32
CA ASP A 176 -21.30 22.74 -0.91
C ASP A 176 -20.58 21.99 -2.02
N ALA A 177 -19.25 22.16 -2.14
CA ALA A 177 -18.44 21.35 -3.03
C ALA A 177 -18.52 19.85 -2.69
N PHE A 178 -18.53 19.47 -1.40
CA PHE A 178 -18.77 18.07 -1.00
C PHE A 178 -20.19 17.64 -1.37
N ALA A 179 -21.21 18.46 -1.07
CA ALA A 179 -22.62 18.15 -1.34
C ALA A 179 -22.89 17.90 -2.83
N ALA A 180 -22.26 18.66 -3.71
CA ALA A 180 -22.35 18.44 -5.16
C ALA A 180 -21.75 17.09 -5.61
N SER A 181 -20.89 16.47 -4.81
CA SER A 181 -20.29 15.15 -5.09
C SER A 181 -21.10 13.99 -4.50
N VAL A 182 -21.60 14.13 -3.27
CA VAL A 182 -22.31 13.06 -2.56
C VAL A 182 -23.84 13.18 -2.59
N GLY A 183 -24.36 14.22 -3.23
CA GLY A 183 -25.78 14.39 -3.55
C GLY A 183 -26.61 15.14 -2.50
N SER A 184 -26.12 15.34 -1.29
CA SER A 184 -26.82 16.14 -0.27
C SER A 184 -25.86 16.80 0.73
N ARG A 185 -26.31 17.89 1.36
CA ARG A 185 -25.53 18.57 2.43
C ARG A 185 -25.38 17.72 3.70
N GLU A 186 -26.37 16.88 4.01
CA GLU A 186 -26.31 15.97 5.15
C GLU A 186 -25.26 14.87 4.94
N ALA A 187 -25.28 14.21 3.77
CA ALA A 187 -24.26 13.23 3.42
C ALA A 187 -22.86 13.87 3.35
N ALA A 188 -22.76 15.11 2.87
CA ALA A 188 -21.51 15.86 2.85
C ALA A 188 -20.98 16.13 4.26
N ALA A 189 -21.84 16.54 5.19
CA ALA A 189 -21.46 16.80 6.57
C ALA A 189 -20.94 15.53 7.25
N ASN A 190 -21.66 14.41 7.11
CA ASN A 190 -21.24 13.11 7.64
C ASN A 190 -19.88 12.68 7.06
N LEU A 191 -19.69 12.82 5.75
CA LEU A 191 -18.41 12.49 5.11
C LEU A 191 -17.27 13.39 5.61
N VAL A 192 -17.51 14.69 5.71
CA VAL A 192 -16.51 15.63 6.22
C VAL A 192 -16.10 15.28 7.65
N ASP A 193 -17.07 14.97 8.52
CA ASP A 193 -16.78 14.59 9.91
C ASP A 193 -16.00 13.27 10.00
N GLU A 194 -16.31 12.29 9.14
CA GLU A 194 -15.53 11.06 9.03
C GLU A 194 -14.07 11.35 8.63
N LEU A 195 -13.88 12.11 7.55
CA LEU A 195 -12.55 12.42 7.01
C LEU A 195 -11.73 13.32 7.95
N LEU A 196 -12.37 14.17 8.75
CA LEU A 196 -11.71 14.94 9.80
C LEU A 196 -11.27 14.03 10.95
N THR A 197 -12.12 13.10 11.38
CA THR A 197 -11.80 12.13 12.45
C THR A 197 -10.61 11.23 12.06
N LYS A 198 -10.47 10.96 10.77
CA LYS A 198 -9.38 10.18 10.16
C LYS A 198 -8.12 11.00 9.83
N ASP A 199 -8.09 12.30 10.16
CA ASP A 199 -7.03 13.24 9.75
C ASP A 199 -6.75 13.23 8.23
N VAL A 200 -7.74 12.89 7.40
CA VAL A 200 -7.66 13.00 5.93
C VAL A 200 -7.89 14.45 5.50
N LEU A 201 -8.74 15.16 6.24
CA LEU A 201 -9.02 16.58 6.05
C LEU A 201 -8.52 17.43 7.22
N GLN A 202 -8.28 18.70 6.93
CA GLN A 202 -8.06 19.75 7.91
C GLN A 202 -9.05 20.88 7.67
N ARG A 203 -9.57 21.45 8.76
CA ARG A 203 -10.54 22.54 8.73
C ARG A 203 -9.83 23.89 8.90
N GLY A 204 -10.24 24.89 8.12
CA GLY A 204 -9.65 26.23 8.19
C GLY A 204 -10.43 27.29 7.41
N TYR A 205 -9.81 28.45 7.23
CA TYR A 205 -10.35 29.57 6.45
C TYR A 205 -9.35 30.06 5.42
N ILE A 206 -9.85 30.63 4.32
CA ILE A 206 -9.02 31.36 3.36
C ILE A 206 -9.13 32.85 3.66
N LEU A 207 -8.01 33.47 4.06
CA LEU A 207 -7.95 34.87 4.46
C LEU A 207 -7.01 35.67 3.56
N LYS A 208 -7.39 36.91 3.23
CA LYS A 208 -6.58 37.87 2.51
C LYS A 208 -5.91 38.86 3.46
N CYS A 209 -4.59 38.96 3.44
CA CYS A 209 -3.84 39.96 4.22
C CYS A 209 -4.11 41.38 3.74
N GLU A 210 -4.38 42.31 4.64
CA GLU A 210 -4.65 43.71 4.30
C GLU A 210 -3.40 44.46 3.83
N ARG A 211 -2.21 44.07 4.33
CA ARG A 211 -0.95 44.73 4.01
C ARG A 211 -0.37 44.33 2.66
N CYS A 212 -0.28 43.03 2.39
CA CYS A 212 0.38 42.52 1.18
C CYS A 212 -0.56 41.84 0.18
N SER A 213 -1.87 41.83 0.45
CA SER A 213 -2.90 41.21 -0.39
C SER A 213 -2.76 39.70 -0.65
N LEU A 214 -1.84 39.00 0.03
CA LEU A 214 -1.75 37.53 -0.02
C LEU A 214 -3.07 36.92 0.45
N SER A 215 -3.64 36.03 -0.37
CA SER A 215 -4.69 35.11 0.07
C SER A 215 -4.07 33.75 0.34
N SER A 216 -4.28 33.19 1.53
CA SER A 216 -3.74 31.88 1.91
C SER A 216 -4.74 31.15 2.81
N TRP A 217 -4.63 29.83 2.88
CA TRP A 217 -5.41 29.03 3.80
C TRP A 217 -4.75 28.98 5.18
N TYR A 218 -5.58 29.08 6.22
CA TYR A 218 -5.19 29.07 7.62
C TYR A 218 -5.97 27.97 8.33
N GLY A 219 -5.25 26.96 8.83
CA GLY A 219 -5.82 25.91 9.65
C GLY A 219 -6.33 26.46 10.99
N LEU A 220 -7.30 25.77 11.57
CA LEU A 220 -7.94 26.19 12.82
C LEU A 220 -6.93 26.40 13.96
N ASP A 221 -5.91 25.55 14.04
CA ASP A 221 -4.85 25.62 15.07
C ASP A 221 -3.98 26.87 14.96
N ALA A 222 -3.93 27.50 13.78
CA ALA A 222 -3.16 28.73 13.55
C ALA A 222 -3.98 29.99 13.84
N LEU A 223 -5.26 29.86 14.21
CA LEU A 223 -6.20 30.96 14.35
C LEU A 223 -6.54 31.24 15.81
N SER A 224 -6.62 32.53 16.13
CA SER A 224 -7.06 33.05 17.44
C SER A 224 -8.13 34.12 17.23
N SER A 225 -8.07 35.27 17.92
CA SER A 225 -8.78 36.50 17.51
C SER A 225 -8.01 37.27 16.41
N MET A 226 -6.79 36.86 16.11
CA MET A 226 -5.92 37.43 15.07
C MET A 226 -5.29 36.32 14.24
N PHE A 227 -4.76 36.68 13.07
CA PHE A 227 -3.94 35.81 12.24
C PHE A 227 -2.67 36.54 11.76
N THR A 228 -1.63 35.75 11.49
CA THR A 228 -0.34 36.24 10.98
C THR A 228 -0.22 35.92 9.50
N CYS A 229 0.08 36.91 8.66
CA CYS A 229 0.26 36.68 7.23
C CYS A 229 1.45 35.76 6.93
N ASN A 230 1.24 34.67 6.15
CA ASN A 230 2.29 33.69 5.83
C ASN A 230 3.47 34.26 5.01
N ARG A 231 3.27 35.41 4.33
CA ARG A 231 4.30 36.10 3.54
C ARG A 231 5.01 37.25 4.27
N CYS A 232 4.28 38.23 4.79
CA CYS A 232 4.86 39.45 5.36
C CYS A 232 4.89 39.47 6.90
N SER A 233 4.44 38.39 7.54
CA SER A 233 4.37 38.23 9.00
C SER A 233 3.56 39.32 9.73
N PHE A 234 2.73 40.07 9.00
CA PHE A 234 1.87 41.08 9.58
C PHE A 234 0.73 40.41 10.36
N ARG A 235 0.62 40.75 11.65
CA ARG A 235 -0.42 40.27 12.55
C ARG A 235 -1.63 41.20 12.45
N GLN A 236 -2.79 40.67 12.11
CA GLN A 236 -4.01 41.44 11.89
C GLN A 236 -5.25 40.71 12.44
N GLN A 237 -6.25 41.47 12.86
CA GLN A 237 -7.54 40.93 13.29
C GLN A 237 -8.36 40.56 12.06
N PHE A 238 -8.88 39.33 11.97
CA PHE A 238 -9.69 38.94 10.81
C PHE A 238 -11.13 39.48 10.93
N THR A 239 -11.38 40.60 10.26
CA THR A 239 -12.73 41.16 10.01
C THR A 239 -13.18 40.90 8.57
N GLN A 240 -14.40 41.33 8.21
CA GLN A 240 -15.00 41.14 6.88
C GLN A 240 -14.08 41.47 5.69
N LYS A 241 -13.23 42.50 5.80
CA LYS A 241 -12.29 42.91 4.74
C LYS A 241 -11.26 41.85 4.34
N HIS A 242 -11.08 40.81 5.15
CA HIS A 242 -10.13 39.73 4.90
C HIS A 242 -10.78 38.50 4.26
N TRP A 243 -12.10 38.44 4.18
CA TRP A 243 -12.79 37.31 3.55
C TRP A 243 -12.67 37.42 2.03
N LYS A 244 -12.50 36.27 1.37
CA LYS A 244 -12.38 36.21 -0.08
C LYS A 244 -13.75 36.49 -0.72
N ASN A 245 -13.75 36.91 -1.99
CA ASN A 245 -14.95 36.98 -2.85
C ASN A 245 -16.14 37.80 -2.30
N GLY A 246 -15.90 38.80 -1.44
CA GLY A 246 -16.97 39.70 -0.96
C GLY A 246 -17.99 39.02 -0.05
N MET A 247 -17.60 37.94 0.63
CA MET A 247 -18.47 37.21 1.54
C MET A 247 -18.94 38.09 2.71
N VAL A 248 -20.09 37.75 3.28
CA VAL A 248 -20.67 38.43 4.46
C VAL A 248 -20.33 37.72 5.77
N GLU A 249 -19.83 36.48 5.70
CA GLU A 249 -19.20 35.72 6.80
C GLU A 249 -18.15 34.77 6.22
N PRO A 250 -17.13 34.33 6.99
CA PRO A 250 -16.15 33.38 6.49
C PRO A 250 -16.76 31.97 6.43
N GLN A 251 -16.54 31.24 5.34
CA GLN A 251 -16.95 29.84 5.24
C GLN A 251 -15.82 28.90 5.60
N TRP A 252 -16.17 27.78 6.22
CA TRP A 252 -15.25 26.67 6.42
C TRP A 252 -14.72 26.17 5.08
N CYS A 253 -13.40 26.11 4.99
CA CYS A 253 -12.67 25.55 3.86
C CYS A 253 -11.85 24.36 4.34
N TYR A 254 -12.00 23.23 3.68
CA TYR A 254 -11.30 21.99 3.96
C TYR A 254 -10.09 21.85 3.04
N LYS A 255 -9.01 21.33 3.62
CA LYS A 255 -7.74 21.00 2.94
C LYS A 255 -7.47 19.52 3.11
N LEU A 256 -7.01 18.83 2.06
CA LEU A 256 -6.45 17.48 2.22
C LEU A 256 -5.15 17.51 3.04
N ALA A 257 -4.95 16.48 3.86
CA ALA A 257 -3.64 16.18 4.40
C ALA A 257 -2.62 16.06 3.25
N GLU A 258 -1.38 16.51 3.50
CA GLU A 258 -0.39 16.66 2.42
C GLU A 258 -0.10 15.35 1.69
N THR A 259 0.06 14.26 2.45
CA THR A 259 0.33 12.92 1.93
C THR A 259 -0.84 12.39 1.12
N VAL A 260 -2.09 12.68 1.50
CA VAL A 260 -3.29 12.30 0.75
C VAL A 260 -3.39 13.09 -0.56
N TYR A 261 -3.08 14.38 -0.51
CA TYR A 261 -3.00 15.22 -1.72
C TYR A 261 -1.95 14.66 -2.69
N GLN A 262 -0.73 14.39 -2.21
CA GLN A 262 0.37 13.85 -3.02
C GLN A 262 0.06 12.46 -3.56
N PHE A 263 -0.57 11.59 -2.77
CA PHE A 263 -1.05 10.27 -3.20
C PHE A 263 -2.00 10.40 -4.40
N TYR A 264 -2.96 11.31 -4.32
CA TYR A 264 -3.94 11.48 -5.39
C TYR A 264 -3.33 12.14 -6.63
N GLU A 265 -2.58 13.23 -6.44
CA GLU A 265 -1.90 13.98 -7.51
C GLU A 265 -0.93 13.10 -8.31
N LYS A 266 -0.22 12.18 -7.64
CA LYS A 266 0.72 11.25 -8.28
C LYS A 266 0.05 10.00 -8.87
N ASN A 267 -1.28 9.96 -8.89
CA ASN A 267 -2.08 8.89 -9.46
C ASN A 267 -2.00 7.53 -8.71
N SER A 268 -1.50 7.52 -7.48
CA SER A 268 -1.37 6.30 -6.66
C SER A 268 -2.73 5.68 -6.28
N HIS A 269 -3.83 6.43 -6.47
CA HIS A 269 -5.19 5.94 -6.32
C HIS A 269 -5.54 4.79 -7.29
N LEU A 270 -4.91 4.71 -8.47
CA LEU A 270 -5.06 3.58 -9.39
C LEU A 270 -4.38 2.33 -8.83
N THR A 271 -3.14 2.46 -8.33
CA THR A 271 -2.43 1.38 -7.62
C THR A 271 -3.25 0.84 -6.47
N ALA A 272 -3.92 1.72 -5.70
CA ALA A 272 -4.78 1.32 -4.60
C ALA A 272 -5.98 0.48 -5.04
N GLN A 273 -6.61 0.82 -6.18
CA GLN A 273 -7.70 0.00 -6.72
C GLN A 273 -7.23 -1.36 -7.20
N VAL A 274 -6.04 -1.45 -7.82
CA VAL A 274 -5.47 -2.75 -8.23
C VAL A 274 -5.22 -3.62 -7.01
N LEU A 275 -4.57 -3.08 -5.99
CA LEU A 275 -4.30 -3.82 -4.74
C LEU A 275 -5.61 -4.22 -4.03
N TYR A 276 -6.61 -3.33 -3.98
CA TYR A 276 -7.92 -3.63 -3.42
C TYR A 276 -8.63 -4.77 -4.18
N LYS A 277 -8.61 -4.74 -5.52
CA LYS A 277 -9.14 -5.82 -6.35
C LYS A 277 -8.41 -7.14 -6.12
N LEU A 278 -7.08 -7.12 -6.10
CA LEU A 278 -6.28 -8.32 -5.85
C LEU A 278 -6.53 -8.88 -4.44
N LYS A 279 -6.63 -8.02 -3.42
CA LYS A 279 -6.98 -8.44 -2.06
C LYS A 279 -8.32 -9.17 -2.00
N SER A 280 -9.32 -8.70 -2.74
CA SER A 280 -10.65 -9.36 -2.81
C SER A 280 -10.62 -10.76 -3.41
N GLN A 281 -9.53 -11.14 -4.09
CA GLN A 281 -9.31 -12.48 -4.65
C GLN A 281 -8.57 -13.42 -3.69
N SER A 282 -8.00 -12.90 -2.60
CA SER A 282 -7.26 -13.71 -1.62
C SER A 282 -8.21 -14.56 -0.78
N ILE A 283 -7.81 -15.80 -0.54
CA ILE A 283 -8.56 -16.75 0.29
C ILE A 283 -7.91 -16.88 1.67
N SER A 284 -6.59 -16.69 1.78
CA SER A 284 -5.83 -16.94 3.01
C SER A 284 -5.07 -15.71 3.51
N ALA A 285 -4.25 -15.08 2.68
CA ALA A 285 -3.38 -14.00 3.09
C ALA A 285 -3.02 -13.08 1.91
N PHE A 286 -2.99 -11.78 2.20
CA PHE A 286 -2.62 -10.76 1.24
C PHE A 286 -1.60 -9.80 1.86
N HIS A 287 -0.38 -9.81 1.32
CA HIS A 287 0.69 -8.89 1.71
C HIS A 287 1.01 -7.99 0.53
N TYR A 288 1.30 -6.71 0.78
CA TYR A 288 1.62 -5.79 -0.32
C TYR A 288 2.63 -4.73 0.11
N ALA A 289 3.43 -4.27 -0.85
CA ALA A 289 4.33 -3.15 -0.74
C ALA A 289 4.05 -2.23 -1.95
N PRO A 290 3.27 -1.16 -1.79
CA PRO A 290 2.90 -0.30 -2.90
C PRO A 290 4.08 0.58 -3.31
N GLU A 291 4.25 0.78 -4.62
CA GLU A 291 5.16 1.78 -5.21
C GLU A 291 6.58 1.70 -4.63
N ILE A 292 7.22 0.55 -4.84
CA ILE A 292 8.60 0.29 -4.39
C ILE A 292 9.62 0.64 -5.47
N ASP A 293 10.78 1.13 -5.06
CA ASP A 293 11.96 1.24 -5.92
C ASP A 293 12.75 -0.07 -5.88
N LEU A 294 13.02 -0.60 -7.07
CA LEU A 294 13.97 -1.68 -7.30
C LEU A 294 15.34 -1.07 -7.58
N LEU A 295 16.22 -1.03 -6.58
CA LEU A 295 17.57 -0.51 -6.72
C LEU A 295 18.44 -1.53 -7.47
N ASN A 296 19.44 -1.04 -8.20
CA ASN A 296 20.33 -1.84 -9.04
C ASN A 296 19.62 -2.67 -10.11
N PHE A 297 18.37 -2.34 -10.46
CA PHE A 297 17.54 -3.16 -11.34
C PHE A 297 18.16 -3.36 -12.73
N SER A 298 18.66 -2.29 -13.35
CA SER A 298 19.32 -2.37 -14.66
C SER A 298 20.84 -2.41 -14.53
N LYS A 299 21.39 -1.52 -13.70
CA LYS A 299 22.82 -1.34 -13.43
C LYS A 299 23.00 -0.81 -12.01
N PRO A 300 24.17 -0.97 -11.38
CA PRO A 300 24.46 -0.40 -10.08
C PRO A 300 24.12 1.10 -10.00
N GLY A 301 23.39 1.50 -8.97
CA GLY A 301 22.95 2.89 -8.75
C GLY A 301 21.74 3.35 -9.57
N GLN A 302 21.18 2.51 -10.44
CA GLN A 302 19.92 2.81 -11.13
C GLN A 302 18.72 2.19 -10.40
N SER A 303 17.66 2.97 -10.21
CA SER A 303 16.39 2.48 -9.68
C SER A 303 15.33 2.35 -10.77
N ARG A 304 14.40 1.43 -10.57
CA ARG A 304 13.15 1.35 -11.32
C ARG A 304 11.99 1.19 -10.36
N GLU A 305 10.98 2.03 -10.49
CA GLU A 305 9.76 1.93 -9.70
C GLU A 305 8.92 0.71 -10.14
N MET A 306 8.30 0.05 -9.17
CA MET A 306 7.32 -0.99 -9.32
C MET A 306 6.04 -0.55 -8.59
N ASP A 307 5.00 -0.20 -9.34
CA ASP A 307 3.78 0.37 -8.77
C ASP A 307 3.05 -0.65 -7.89
N VAL A 308 2.86 -1.87 -8.41
CA VAL A 308 2.20 -2.96 -7.70
C VAL A 308 3.23 -4.02 -7.35
N ALA A 309 3.39 -4.30 -6.06
CA ALA A 309 4.07 -5.49 -5.56
C ALA A 309 3.23 -6.10 -4.43
N CYS A 310 2.73 -7.31 -4.64
CA CYS A 310 1.99 -8.04 -3.61
C CYS A 310 2.24 -9.54 -3.64
N ILE A 311 1.88 -10.20 -2.55
CA ILE A 311 1.88 -11.63 -2.35
C ILE A 311 0.43 -12.02 -2.04
N LEU A 312 -0.21 -12.71 -2.97
CA LEU A 312 -1.57 -13.20 -2.86
C LEU A 312 -1.51 -14.71 -2.63
N ASP A 313 -1.85 -15.15 -1.43
CA ASP A 313 -1.85 -16.57 -1.04
C ASP A 313 -0.52 -17.27 -1.40
N GLY A 314 0.61 -16.61 -1.11
CA GLY A 314 1.96 -17.08 -1.42
C GLY A 314 2.42 -16.89 -2.88
N GLN A 315 1.61 -16.25 -3.73
CA GLN A 315 1.96 -15.96 -5.12
C GLN A 315 2.41 -14.51 -5.29
N ILE A 316 3.62 -14.33 -5.84
CA ILE A 316 4.16 -13.00 -6.11
C ILE A 316 3.51 -12.41 -7.37
N ILE A 317 2.96 -11.21 -7.23
CA ILE A 317 2.34 -10.44 -8.30
C ILE A 317 3.03 -9.08 -8.38
N PHE A 318 3.43 -8.70 -9.58
CA PHE A 318 3.95 -7.37 -9.87
C PHE A 318 3.09 -6.65 -10.90
N GLY A 319 3.19 -5.32 -10.97
CA GLY A 319 2.42 -4.59 -11.96
C GLY A 319 2.78 -3.11 -12.13
N GLU A 320 2.21 -2.53 -13.18
CA GLU A 320 2.35 -1.12 -13.58
C GLU A 320 0.97 -0.49 -13.72
N CYS A 321 0.84 0.73 -13.21
CA CYS A 321 -0.38 1.52 -13.26
C CYS A 321 -0.15 2.81 -14.06
N LYS A 322 -1.05 3.12 -15.00
CA LYS A 322 -1.04 4.38 -15.75
C LYS A 322 -2.43 4.98 -15.86
N THR A 323 -2.61 6.21 -15.37
CA THR A 323 -3.79 7.02 -15.69
C THR A 323 -3.73 7.62 -17.10
N GLU A 324 -2.57 7.53 -17.75
CA GLU A 324 -2.34 7.75 -19.17
C GLU A 324 -2.33 6.43 -19.96
N THR A 325 -2.23 6.50 -21.29
CA THR A 325 -2.10 5.32 -22.15
C THR A 325 -0.80 4.56 -21.84
N LEU A 326 -0.92 3.25 -21.65
CA LEU A 326 0.21 2.33 -21.51
C LEU A 326 1.08 2.37 -22.78
N LYS A 327 2.40 2.47 -22.58
CA LYS A 327 3.42 2.55 -23.63
C LYS A 327 4.20 1.24 -23.68
N LEU A 328 4.77 0.89 -24.83
CA LEU A 328 5.53 -0.37 -24.99
C LEU A 328 6.67 -0.53 -23.96
N LYS A 329 7.33 0.58 -23.60
CA LYS A 329 8.38 0.62 -22.56
C LYS A 329 7.91 0.14 -21.18
N ASP A 330 6.61 0.20 -20.91
CA ASP A 330 6.04 -0.25 -19.65
C ASP A 330 6.09 -1.79 -19.58
N ALA A 331 5.92 -2.47 -20.72
CA ALA A 331 6.11 -3.93 -20.84
C ALA A 331 7.60 -4.32 -20.83
N GLU A 332 8.48 -3.52 -21.44
CA GLU A 332 9.94 -3.77 -21.48
C GLU A 332 10.55 -3.94 -20.07
N LYS A 333 10.03 -3.22 -19.08
CA LYS A 333 10.44 -3.36 -17.67
C LYS A 333 10.24 -4.80 -17.17
N PHE A 334 9.09 -5.39 -17.48
CA PHE A 334 8.76 -6.76 -17.06
C PHE A 334 9.47 -7.80 -17.92
N GLU A 335 9.73 -7.52 -19.20
CA GLU A 335 10.58 -8.38 -20.03
C GLU A 335 12.00 -8.47 -19.45
N ALA A 336 12.54 -7.35 -18.99
CA ALA A 336 13.83 -7.34 -18.30
C ALA A 336 13.77 -8.10 -16.97
N LEU A 337 12.66 -8.00 -16.23
CA LEU A 337 12.46 -8.74 -14.98
C LEU A 337 12.43 -10.26 -15.18
N VAL A 338 11.66 -10.77 -16.16
CA VAL A 338 11.52 -12.22 -16.40
C VAL A 338 12.78 -12.87 -16.99
N ARG A 339 13.72 -12.06 -17.50
CA ARG A 339 15.03 -12.53 -17.96
C ARG A 339 16.06 -12.64 -16.83
N LYS A 340 15.77 -12.11 -15.64
CA LYS A 340 16.66 -12.23 -14.48
C LYS A 340 16.63 -13.65 -13.92
N PRO A 341 17.68 -14.10 -13.21
CA PRO A 341 17.72 -15.40 -12.54
C PRO A 341 16.84 -15.42 -11.28
N LEU A 342 15.56 -15.09 -11.45
CA LEU A 342 14.53 -15.04 -10.42
C LEU A 342 13.45 -16.06 -10.78
N ARG A 343 12.70 -16.50 -9.77
CA ARG A 343 11.44 -17.21 -10.04
C ARG A 343 10.50 -16.23 -10.74
N ASN A 344 9.91 -16.59 -11.88
CA ASN A 344 8.95 -15.69 -12.53
C ASN A 344 7.79 -15.33 -11.59
N PRO A 345 7.31 -14.07 -11.62
CA PRO A 345 6.10 -13.72 -10.89
C PRO A 345 4.93 -14.58 -11.39
N ALA A 346 4.00 -14.88 -10.49
CA ALA A 346 2.84 -15.67 -10.83
C ALA A 346 1.94 -14.94 -11.82
N ARG A 347 1.83 -13.61 -11.66
CA ARG A 347 1.03 -12.71 -12.50
C ARG A 347 1.76 -11.39 -12.70
N ILE A 348 1.60 -10.79 -13.88
CA ILE A 348 2.05 -9.44 -14.18
C ILE A 348 0.82 -8.61 -14.54
N VAL A 349 0.49 -7.62 -13.72
CA VAL A 349 -0.71 -6.80 -13.90
C VAL A 349 -0.36 -5.47 -14.55
N PHE A 350 -1.03 -5.13 -15.64
CA PHE A 350 -1.06 -3.78 -16.18
C PHE A 350 -2.42 -3.17 -15.91
N ALA A 351 -2.45 -1.94 -15.38
CA ALA A 351 -3.69 -1.25 -15.09
C ALA A 351 -3.72 0.14 -15.73
N THR A 352 -4.86 0.49 -16.34
CA THR A 352 -5.05 1.83 -16.88
C THR A 352 -6.50 2.29 -16.86
N THR A 353 -6.70 3.60 -16.82
CA THR A 353 -8.01 4.23 -17.02
C THR A 353 -8.27 4.63 -18.48
N GLN A 354 -7.30 4.42 -19.37
CA GLN A 354 -7.38 4.76 -20.80
C GLN A 354 -7.58 3.52 -21.68
N ASN A 355 -7.89 3.76 -22.96
CA ASN A 355 -7.89 2.70 -23.97
C ASN A 355 -6.47 2.16 -24.18
N VAL A 356 -6.37 0.85 -24.41
CA VAL A 356 -5.10 0.14 -24.65
C VAL A 356 -4.99 -0.22 -26.12
N SER A 357 -3.86 0.09 -26.75
CA SER A 357 -3.61 -0.23 -28.16
C SER A 357 -3.44 -1.73 -28.38
N GLU A 358 -3.81 -2.21 -29.57
CA GLU A 358 -3.59 -3.61 -29.96
C GLU A 358 -2.11 -3.99 -29.96
N GLU A 359 -1.22 -3.07 -30.35
CA GLU A 359 0.22 -3.26 -30.29
C GLU A 359 0.71 -3.53 -28.85
N PHE A 360 0.18 -2.79 -27.85
CA PHE A 360 0.52 -3.05 -26.46
C PHE A 360 -0.02 -4.40 -25.99
N LYS A 361 -1.26 -4.77 -26.35
CA LYS A 361 -1.84 -6.08 -26.01
C LYS A 361 -1.02 -7.23 -26.61
N GLU A 362 -0.59 -7.10 -27.87
CA GLU A 362 0.28 -8.08 -28.52
C GLU A 362 1.62 -8.21 -27.78
N ARG A 363 2.24 -7.08 -27.41
CA ARG A 363 3.49 -7.08 -26.63
C ARG A 363 3.32 -7.72 -25.25
N MET A 364 2.25 -7.36 -24.54
CA MET A 364 1.88 -7.90 -23.23
C MET A 364 1.65 -9.42 -23.30
N SER A 365 1.08 -9.93 -24.40
CA SER A 365 0.83 -11.37 -24.57
C SER A 365 2.11 -12.24 -24.55
N GLN A 366 3.28 -11.63 -24.75
CA GLN A 366 4.58 -12.31 -24.70
C GLN A 366 5.13 -12.46 -23.27
N LEU A 367 4.51 -11.78 -22.30
CA LEU A 367 4.87 -11.88 -20.89
C LEU A 367 4.08 -13.01 -20.21
N PRO A 368 4.73 -13.76 -19.29
CA PRO A 368 4.09 -14.87 -18.61
C PRO A 368 2.95 -14.36 -17.72
N ASN A 369 1.76 -14.93 -17.90
CA ASN A 369 0.56 -14.66 -17.09
C ASN A 369 0.27 -13.15 -16.93
N ALA A 370 0.43 -12.39 -18.02
CA ALA A 370 0.13 -10.97 -18.01
C ALA A 370 -1.38 -10.73 -18.08
N GLU A 371 -1.85 -9.79 -17.28
CA GLU A 371 -3.26 -9.42 -17.17
C GLU A 371 -3.41 -7.92 -17.35
N LEU A 372 -4.52 -7.53 -17.98
CA LEU A 372 -4.90 -6.13 -18.14
C LEU A 372 -6.14 -5.84 -17.29
N MET A 373 -6.07 -4.78 -16.49
CA MET A 373 -7.20 -4.22 -15.74
C MET A 373 -7.52 -2.82 -16.28
N VAL A 374 -8.74 -2.62 -16.77
CA VAL A 374 -9.19 -1.32 -17.28
C VAL A 374 -10.07 -0.59 -16.28
N ARG A 375 -10.59 0.59 -16.63
CA ARG A 375 -11.45 1.37 -15.73
C ARG A 375 -12.63 0.57 -15.16
N SER A 376 -13.37 -0.11 -16.03
CA SER A 376 -14.54 -0.91 -15.64
C SER A 376 -14.22 -2.11 -14.74
N ASP A 377 -12.94 -2.51 -14.68
CA ASP A 377 -12.48 -3.56 -13.78
C ASP A 377 -12.27 -3.07 -12.35
N LEU A 378 -12.07 -1.76 -12.17
CA LEU A 378 -11.48 -1.14 -10.98
C LEU A 378 -12.40 -0.11 -10.32
N TYR A 379 -13.36 0.45 -11.04
CA TYR A 379 -14.24 1.52 -10.55
C TYR A 379 -15.71 1.18 -10.83
N ASP A 380 -16.63 1.74 -10.03
CA ASP A 380 -18.08 1.48 -10.13
C ASP A 380 -18.79 2.45 -11.11
N ASP A 381 -18.15 2.84 -12.21
CA ASP A 381 -18.67 3.90 -13.10
C ASP A 381 -18.83 3.55 -14.58
#